data_AF-A0A730B3X6-F1
#
_entry.id   AF-A0A730B3X6-F1
#
_cell.length_a   1.000
_cell.length_b   1.000
_cell.length_c   1.000
_cell.angle_alpha   90.00
_cell.angle_beta   90.00
_cell.angle_gamma   90.00
#
_symmetry.space_group_name_H-M   'P 1'
#
loop_
_entity.id
_entity.type
_entity.pdbx_description
1 polymer ?
#
loop_
_entity_poly.entity_id
_entity_poly.type
_entity_poly.pdbx_seq_one_letter_code
_entity_poly.pdbx_strand_id
1 'polypeptide(L)'
;LFVGPGKLLAAPFASVYLEDDALVMGKATLEIREFMAALGLSVNQESNIPDDHISCVLELTTLLLANTRQTSPYRSTLTQYINNYLTKWVPLYIEKIKTHAQTTTLYTVADILFYWLDELKREYQYE
;
A
#
# COMPACT_ATOMS: atom_id res chain seq x y z
N LEU A 1 -6.73 -9.82 13.58
CA LEU A 1 -5.67 -8.91 13.09
C LEU A 1 -6.23 -8.00 11.98
N PHE A 2 -6.63 -8.59 10.84
CA PHE A 2 -7.11 -7.88 9.65
C PHE A 2 -8.64 -7.92 9.43
N VAL A 3 -9.36 -8.80 10.14
CA VAL A 3 -10.81 -9.03 9.98
C VAL A 3 -11.53 -8.86 11.32
N GLY A 4 -12.76 -8.35 11.28
CA GLY A 4 -13.62 -8.01 12.42
C GLY A 4 -14.26 -9.22 13.12
N PRO A 5 -15.28 -9.01 13.97
CA PRO A 5 -16.17 -7.84 14.02
C PRO A 5 -15.67 -6.66 14.88
N GLY A 6 -14.62 -6.85 15.68
CA GLY A 6 -14.03 -5.79 16.50
C GLY A 6 -13.08 -4.87 15.72
N LYS A 7 -12.51 -3.87 16.42
CA LYS A 7 -11.48 -2.99 15.86
C LYS A 7 -10.31 -3.82 15.31
N LEU A 8 -9.93 -3.57 14.07
CA LEU A 8 -8.78 -4.21 13.44
C LEU A 8 -7.49 -3.74 14.11
N LEU A 9 -6.63 -4.68 14.48
CA LEU A 9 -5.35 -4.38 15.12
C LEU A 9 -4.28 -3.98 14.10
N ALA A 10 -4.43 -4.44 12.85
CA ALA A 10 -3.70 -3.97 11.69
C ALA A 10 -4.71 -3.92 10.53
N ALA A 11 -5.41 -2.80 10.37
CA ALA A 11 -6.35 -2.65 9.28
C ALA A 11 -5.59 -2.65 7.95
N PRO A 12 -6.01 -3.37 6.91
CA PRO A 12 -5.26 -3.41 5.66
C PRO A 12 -5.60 -2.27 4.69
N PHE A 13 -5.95 -1.07 5.18
CA PHE A 13 -6.44 0.07 4.39
C PHE A 13 -5.65 1.33 4.70
N ALA A 14 -5.16 2.05 3.68
CA ALA A 14 -4.37 3.26 3.89
C ALA A 14 -5.13 4.37 4.64
N SER A 15 -6.43 4.54 4.36
CA SER A 15 -7.31 5.52 5.02
C SER A 15 -7.27 5.43 6.55
N VAL A 16 -7.18 4.21 7.09
CA VAL A 16 -7.10 3.98 8.56
C VAL A 16 -5.81 4.55 9.19
N TYR A 17 -4.74 4.75 8.40
CA TYR A 17 -3.46 5.26 8.87
C TYR A 17 -3.20 6.71 8.49
N LEU A 18 -3.79 7.18 7.37
CA LEU A 18 -3.52 8.50 6.80
C LEU A 18 -4.52 9.57 7.27
N GLU A 19 -5.61 9.16 7.92
CA GLU A 19 -6.71 10.05 8.29
C GLU A 19 -6.98 9.99 9.80
N ASP A 20 -7.35 11.14 10.38
CA ASP A 20 -7.50 11.31 11.83
C ASP A 20 -8.66 10.48 12.42
N ASP A 21 -9.69 10.21 11.63
CA ASP A 21 -10.86 9.42 12.05
C ASP A 21 -10.62 7.91 11.99
N ALA A 22 -9.53 7.47 11.34
CA ALA A 22 -9.14 6.09 11.14
C ALA A 22 -10.27 5.23 10.53
N LEU A 23 -11.08 5.80 9.64
CA LEU A 23 -12.16 5.11 8.93
C LEU A 23 -11.69 4.52 7.60
N VAL A 24 -12.39 3.48 7.13
CA VAL A 24 -12.17 2.88 5.81
C VAL A 24 -12.95 3.65 4.75
N MET A 25 -12.47 3.69 3.51
CA MET A 25 -13.09 4.43 2.39
C MET A 25 -13.02 5.96 2.57
N GLY A 26 -11.98 6.45 3.22
CA GLY A 26 -11.72 7.87 3.41
C GLY A 26 -11.11 8.56 2.19
N LYS A 27 -10.54 9.75 2.40
CA LYS A 27 -9.83 10.54 1.40
C LYS A 27 -8.71 9.75 0.70
N ALA A 28 -7.96 8.94 1.43
CA ALA A 28 -6.86 8.14 0.87
C ALA A 28 -7.36 7.14 -0.19
N THR A 29 -8.56 6.58 0.00
CA THR A 29 -9.22 5.70 -0.97
C THR A 29 -9.58 6.44 -2.26
N LEU A 30 -10.05 7.70 -2.15
CA LEU A 30 -10.30 8.52 -3.34
C LEU A 30 -9.01 8.91 -4.05
N GLU A 31 -7.98 9.33 -3.30
CA GLU A 31 -6.69 9.74 -3.86
C GLU A 31 -6.04 8.61 -4.69
N ILE A 32 -6.02 7.37 -4.17
CA ILE A 32 -5.44 6.25 -4.91
C ILE A 32 -6.31 5.82 -6.09
N ARG A 33 -7.64 5.95 -5.99
CA ARG A 33 -8.55 5.70 -7.11
C ARG A 33 -8.30 6.69 -8.24
N GLU A 34 -8.18 7.98 -7.94
CA GLU A 34 -7.87 9.01 -8.93
C GLU A 34 -6.48 8.80 -9.56
N PHE A 35 -5.50 8.43 -8.75
CA PHE A 35 -4.17 8.08 -9.24
C PHE A 35 -4.19 6.90 -10.21
N MET A 36 -4.90 5.81 -9.88
CA MET A 36 -5.09 4.67 -10.78
C MET A 36 -5.85 5.06 -12.05
N ALA A 37 -6.92 5.87 -11.92
CA ALA A 37 -7.70 6.33 -13.06
C ALA A 37 -6.88 7.17 -14.04
N ALA A 38 -5.94 8.00 -13.55
CA ALA A 38 -5.00 8.75 -14.38
C ALA A 38 -4.04 7.85 -15.19
N LEU A 39 -3.84 6.60 -14.75
CA LEU A 39 -3.08 5.57 -15.44
C LEU A 39 -3.95 4.67 -16.34
N GLY A 40 -5.27 4.93 -16.40
CA GLY A 40 -6.23 4.08 -17.10
C GLY A 40 -6.54 2.77 -16.36
N LEU A 41 -6.31 2.72 -15.05
CA LEU A 41 -6.53 1.55 -14.19
C LEU A 41 -7.73 1.76 -13.27
N SER A 42 -8.35 0.66 -12.86
CA SER A 42 -9.41 0.63 -11.86
C SER A 42 -9.43 -0.71 -11.14
N VAL A 43 -9.76 -0.73 -9.85
CA VAL A 43 -9.99 -1.98 -9.11
C VAL A 43 -11.30 -2.61 -9.59
N ASN A 44 -11.32 -3.95 -9.70
CA ASN A 44 -12.53 -4.67 -10.07
C ASN A 44 -13.62 -4.44 -9.00
N GLN A 45 -14.74 -3.85 -9.41
CA GLN A 45 -15.86 -3.53 -8.53
C GLN A 45 -16.53 -4.78 -7.92
N GLU A 46 -16.42 -5.93 -8.57
CA GLU A 46 -16.94 -7.21 -8.04
C GLU A 46 -16.17 -7.69 -6.80
N SER A 47 -14.95 -7.19 -6.57
CA SER A 47 -14.14 -7.57 -5.41
C SER A 47 -14.70 -7.06 -4.09
N ASN A 48 -15.49 -5.98 -4.11
CA ASN A 48 -15.98 -5.27 -2.92
C ASN A 48 -14.85 -4.89 -1.92
N ILE A 49 -13.63 -4.67 -2.43
CA ILE A 49 -12.47 -4.24 -1.64
C ILE A 49 -12.19 -2.76 -1.97
N PRO A 50 -12.07 -1.88 -0.96
CA PRO A 50 -11.61 -0.50 -1.14
C PRO A 50 -10.28 -0.38 -1.90
N ASP A 51 -10.16 0.64 -2.76
CA ASP A 51 -8.99 0.87 -3.61
C ASP A 51 -7.67 1.07 -2.85
N ASP A 52 -7.74 1.48 -1.58
CA ASP A 52 -6.60 1.67 -0.68
C ASP A 52 -6.21 0.43 0.12
N HIS A 53 -6.80 -0.72 -0.18
CA HIS A 53 -6.42 -1.97 0.44
C HIS A 53 -4.98 -2.37 0.06
N ILE A 54 -4.23 -2.96 0.99
CA ILE A 54 -2.82 -3.33 0.78
C ILE A 54 -2.62 -4.20 -0.47
N SER A 55 -3.56 -5.08 -0.81
CA SER A 55 -3.45 -5.92 -2.01
C SER A 55 -3.44 -5.08 -3.29
N CYS A 56 -4.35 -4.10 -3.41
CA CYS A 56 -4.42 -3.20 -4.57
C CYS A 56 -3.16 -2.34 -4.68
N VAL A 57 -2.66 -1.87 -3.53
CA VAL A 57 -1.43 -1.09 -3.42
C VAL A 57 -0.19 -1.89 -3.86
N LEU A 58 -0.09 -3.17 -3.47
CA LEU A 58 1.01 -4.05 -3.90
C LEU A 58 0.90 -4.42 -5.39
N GLU A 59 -0.31 -4.66 -5.88
CA GLU A 59 -0.57 -4.96 -7.29
C GLU A 59 -0.21 -3.77 -8.19
N LEU A 60 -0.62 -2.56 -7.83
CA LEU A 60 -0.23 -1.33 -8.53
C LEU A 60 1.30 -1.16 -8.55
N THR A 61 1.98 -1.45 -7.44
CA THR A 61 3.45 -1.40 -7.39
C THR A 61 4.06 -2.37 -8.40
N THR A 62 3.54 -3.59 -8.47
CA THR A 62 4.02 -4.65 -9.38
C THR A 62 3.78 -4.26 -10.84
N LEU A 63 2.61 -3.70 -11.15
CA LEU A 63 2.28 -3.21 -12.51
C LEU A 63 3.21 -2.07 -12.93
N LEU A 64 3.48 -1.11 -12.06
CA LEU A 64 4.38 -0.01 -12.36
C LEU A 64 5.82 -0.52 -12.59
N LEU A 65 6.33 -1.38 -11.69
CA LEU A 65 7.66 -2.00 -11.81
C LEU A 65 7.84 -2.79 -13.11
N ALA A 66 6.82 -3.55 -13.54
CA ALA A 66 6.88 -4.29 -14.80
C ALA A 66 7.04 -3.38 -16.03
N ASN A 67 6.71 -2.10 -15.91
CA ASN A 67 6.74 -1.12 -16.98
C ASN A 67 7.86 -0.05 -16.82
N THR A 68 8.69 -0.14 -15.77
CA THR A 68 9.84 0.76 -15.56
C THR A 68 11.08 0.29 -16.33
N ARG A 69 11.10 0.48 -17.66
CA ARG A 69 12.38 0.51 -18.39
C ARG A 69 13.08 1.85 -18.15
N GLN A 70 14.42 1.91 -18.24
CA GLN A 70 15.26 3.05 -17.79
C GLN A 70 14.90 4.44 -18.34
N THR A 71 14.02 4.55 -19.34
CA THR A 71 13.55 5.83 -19.93
C THR A 71 12.02 5.91 -20.05
N SER A 72 11.30 5.30 -19.11
CA SER A 72 9.84 5.19 -19.13
C SER A 72 9.17 6.20 -18.18
N PRO A 73 8.06 6.85 -18.57
CA PRO A 73 7.26 7.68 -17.65
C PRO A 73 6.75 6.88 -16.44
N TYR A 74 6.67 5.54 -16.55
CA TYR A 74 6.32 4.68 -15.42
C TYR A 74 7.35 4.72 -14.29
N ARG A 75 8.62 5.03 -14.57
CA ARG A 75 9.64 5.18 -13.52
C ARG A 75 9.34 6.38 -12.64
N SER A 76 9.10 7.55 -13.23
CA SER A 76 8.75 8.76 -12.46
C SER A 76 7.41 8.60 -11.73
N THR A 77 6.42 7.96 -12.37
CA THR A 77 5.14 7.61 -11.72
C THR A 77 5.35 6.71 -10.52
N LEU A 78 6.21 5.69 -10.63
CA LEU A 78 6.53 4.79 -9.52
C LEU A 78 7.26 5.54 -8.39
N THR A 79 8.24 6.38 -8.70
CA THR A 79 8.92 7.23 -7.70
C THR A 79 7.92 8.11 -6.95
N GLN A 80 7.01 8.77 -7.68
CA GLN A 80 5.96 9.60 -7.08
C GLN A 80 5.05 8.77 -6.17
N TYR A 81 4.62 7.60 -6.63
CA TYR A 81 3.75 6.70 -5.86
C TYR A 81 4.41 6.19 -4.58
N ILE A 82 5.69 5.77 -4.66
CA ILE A 82 6.47 5.32 -3.49
C ILE A 82 6.57 6.45 -2.46
N ASN A 83 7.02 7.64 -2.89
CA ASN A 83 7.33 8.74 -1.99
C ASN A 83 6.08 9.43 -1.43
N ASN A 84 5.00 9.52 -2.23
CA ASN A 84 3.82 10.30 -1.85
C ASN A 84 2.66 9.48 -1.31
N TYR A 85 2.67 8.15 -1.46
CA TYR A 85 1.59 7.28 -1.01
C TYR A 85 2.10 6.08 -0.19
N LEU A 86 2.89 5.20 -0.80
CA LEU A 86 3.28 3.90 -0.21
C LEU A 86 4.01 4.07 1.14
N THR A 87 5.00 4.96 1.16
CA THR A 87 5.85 5.18 2.35
C THR A 87 5.15 5.88 3.51
N LYS A 88 3.98 6.49 3.27
CA LYS A 88 3.24 7.21 4.31
C LYS A 88 2.50 6.29 5.29
N TRP A 89 2.14 5.07 4.86
CA TRP A 89 1.28 4.20 5.68
C TRP A 89 1.77 2.76 5.80
N VAL A 90 2.43 2.20 4.78
CA VAL A 90 2.86 0.79 4.80
C VAL A 90 3.84 0.49 5.95
N PRO A 91 4.79 1.37 6.33
CA PRO A 91 5.61 1.16 7.53
C PRO A 91 4.78 1.03 8.82
N LEU A 92 3.73 1.85 8.97
CA LEU A 92 2.84 1.82 10.12
C LEU A 92 1.99 0.54 10.13
N TYR A 93 1.53 0.10 8.95
CA TYR A 93 0.81 -1.17 8.79
C TYR A 93 1.69 -2.36 9.18
N ILE A 94 2.94 -2.41 8.71
CA ILE A 94 3.94 -3.43 9.09
C ILE A 94 4.14 -3.44 10.60
N GLU A 95 4.35 -2.27 11.22
CA GLU A 95 4.53 -2.16 12.66
C GLU A 95 3.33 -2.74 13.41
N LYS A 96 2.11 -2.39 13.03
CA LYS A 96 0.88 -2.94 13.62
C LYS A 96 0.81 -4.46 13.49
N ILE A 97 1.22 -5.05 12.36
CA ILE A 97 1.30 -6.50 12.23
C ILE A 97 2.31 -7.06 13.24
N LYS A 98 3.54 -6.52 13.26
CA LYS A 98 4.61 -7.02 14.13
C LYS A 98 4.27 -6.90 15.63
N THR A 99 3.56 -5.85 16.03
CA THR A 99 3.10 -5.66 17.41
C THR A 99 1.99 -6.61 17.82
N HIS A 100 1.09 -6.97 16.90
CA HIS A 100 -0.16 -7.69 17.24
C HIS A 100 -0.24 -9.10 16.64
N ALA A 101 0.74 -9.54 15.87
CA ALA A 101 0.82 -10.90 15.35
C ALA A 101 0.90 -11.90 16.50
N GLN A 102 0.02 -12.90 16.48
CA GLN A 102 0.02 -14.01 17.44
C GLN A 102 0.74 -15.24 16.91
N THR A 103 1.18 -15.21 15.65
CA THR A 103 1.86 -16.32 14.98
C THR A 103 3.15 -15.85 14.37
N THR A 104 4.17 -16.71 14.41
CA THR A 104 5.46 -16.46 13.76
C THR A 104 5.27 -16.20 12.26
N THR A 105 4.38 -16.93 11.60
CA THR A 105 4.10 -16.76 10.16
C THR A 105 3.69 -15.33 9.80
N LEU A 106 2.75 -14.72 10.54
CA LEU A 106 2.31 -13.35 10.25
C LEU A 106 3.40 -12.33 10.53
N TYR A 107 4.20 -12.56 11.58
CA TYR A 107 5.35 -11.72 11.87
C TYR A 107 6.41 -11.80 10.75
N THR A 108 6.74 -13.01 10.29
CA THR A 108 7.69 -13.23 9.19
C THR A 108 7.21 -12.60 7.89
N VAL A 109 5.92 -12.69 7.56
CA VAL A 109 5.36 -12.01 6.37
C VAL A 109 5.52 -10.48 6.47
N ALA A 110 5.33 -9.90 7.65
CA ALA A 110 5.55 -8.48 7.86
C ALA A 110 7.04 -8.09 7.72
N ASP A 111 7.97 -8.95 8.16
CA ASP A 111 9.40 -8.74 7.94
C ASP A 111 9.76 -8.79 6.44
N ILE A 112 9.22 -9.73 5.68
CA ILE A 112 9.44 -9.80 4.23
C ILE A 112 8.92 -8.52 3.56
N LEU A 113 7.72 -8.08 3.93
CA LEU A 113 7.14 -6.83 3.40
C LEU A 113 8.00 -5.60 3.76
N PHE A 114 8.57 -5.58 4.97
CA PHE A 114 9.51 -4.54 5.39
C PHE A 114 10.77 -4.51 4.52
N TYR A 115 11.42 -5.66 4.32
CA TYR A 115 12.64 -5.71 3.51
C TYR A 115 12.38 -5.34 2.05
N TRP A 116 11.25 -5.79 1.49
CA TRP A 116 10.82 -5.41 0.15
C TRP A 116 10.61 -3.89 0.03
N LEU A 117 9.90 -3.27 0.98
CA LEU A 117 9.68 -1.82 0.97
C LEU A 117 10.99 -1.04 1.11
N ASP A 118 11.88 -1.51 1.97
CA ASP A 118 13.18 -0.88 2.22
C ASP A 118 14.11 -0.96 0.99
N GLU A 119 14.11 -2.10 0.29
CA GLU A 119 14.80 -2.26 -1.00
C GLU A 119 14.20 -1.34 -2.08
N LEU A 120 12.87 -1.34 -2.21
CA LEU A 120 12.16 -0.48 -3.16
C LEU A 120 12.47 1.00 -2.91
N LYS A 121 12.51 1.44 -1.65
CA LYS A 121 12.87 2.82 -1.31
C LYS A 121 14.30 3.14 -1.72
N ARG A 122 15.28 2.28 -1.43
CA ARG A 122 16.69 2.54 -1.79
C ARG A 122 16.90 2.72 -3.29
N GLU A 123 16.21 1.95 -4.11
CA GLU A 123 16.33 2.02 -5.57
C GLU A 123 15.71 3.30 -6.17
N TYR A 124 14.75 3.92 -5.46
CA TYR A 124 13.98 5.07 -5.93
C TYR A 124 14.15 6.34 -5.05
N GLN A 125 15.10 6.35 -4.10
CA GLN A 125 15.40 7.48 -3.20
C GLN A 125 16.45 8.48 -3.72
N TYR A 126 17.24 8.11 -4.73
CA TYR A 126 18.42 8.88 -5.19
C TYR A 126 18.18 9.72 -6.47
N GLU A 127 16.93 10.12 -6.75
CA GLU A 127 16.58 11.00 -7.88
C GLU A 127 15.90 12.28 -7.40
#